data_AF-A0A0C2G0Z6-F1
#
_entry.id   AF-A0A0C2G0Z6-F1
#
_cell.length_a   1.000
_cell.length_b   1.000
_cell.length_c   1.000
_cell.angle_alpha   90.00
_cell.angle_beta   90.00
_cell.angle_gamma   90.00
#
_symmetry.space_group_name_H-M   'P 1'
#
loop_
_entity.id
_entity.type
_entity.pdbx_description
1 polymer ?
#
loop_
_entity_poly.entity_id
_entity_poly.type
_entity_poly.pdbx_seq_one_letter_code
_entity_poly.pdbx_strand_id
1 'polypeptide(L)'
;MKKFSESNPVKGYMIMEYLENLKAVHIYNNVTPNAVKEILRAKAVIEAMSLRFSPEEKMVFSENALSELFGEFFKKDVVGDMMKMFRQFDGGKLADRADEMEKIIPDLMDFKWADQLADELGMQRVLCHGDLWSMNVLWRPKGDEVEIAALIDFQTAHMGCPANDLVRVFSACLSGKDRQQHWEELVEVFYGFLKEEVGDMKMPYTLEQSLDIVTEKIECLMDDMLHYHERNTRLRKGEESV
;
A
#
# COMPACT_ATOMS: atom_id res chain seq x y z
N MET A 1 17.61 19.83 18.66
CA MET A 1 16.18 20.23 18.76
C MET A 1 15.96 21.00 20.05
N LYS A 2 15.11 22.04 20.05
CA LYS A 2 14.67 22.70 21.29
C LYS A 2 13.79 21.72 22.09
N LYS A 3 13.97 21.66 23.41
CA LYS A 3 13.07 20.91 24.31
C LYS A 3 11.69 21.54 24.31
N PHE A 4 10.63 20.74 24.45
CA PHE A 4 9.27 21.24 24.66
C PHE A 4 9.22 22.19 25.87
N SER A 5 8.47 23.28 25.76
CA SER A 5 8.26 24.24 26.84
C SER A 5 6.88 24.06 27.48
N GLU A 6 6.72 24.53 28.72
CA GLU A 6 5.43 24.50 29.43
C GLU A 6 4.31 25.23 28.67
N SER A 7 4.66 26.24 27.88
CA SER A 7 3.71 27.01 27.05
C SER A 7 3.34 26.33 25.73
N ASN A 8 4.02 25.22 25.36
CA ASN A 8 3.80 24.54 24.10
C ASN A 8 4.19 23.04 24.16
N PRO A 9 3.53 22.25 25.04
CA PRO A 9 3.96 20.88 25.34
C PRO A 9 3.71 19.89 24.19
N VAL A 10 2.88 20.25 23.20
CA VAL A 10 2.39 19.32 22.16
C VAL A 10 2.74 19.73 20.72
N LYS A 11 3.42 20.86 20.48
CA LYS A 11 3.79 21.24 19.10
C LYS A 11 5.25 20.94 18.82
N GLY A 12 5.47 19.97 17.95
CA GLY A 12 6.73 19.77 17.24
C GLY A 12 6.69 20.48 15.89
N TYR A 13 7.85 20.94 15.42
CA TYR A 13 8.02 21.41 14.05
C TYR A 13 9.18 20.63 13.43
N MET A 14 8.95 20.05 12.26
CA MET A 14 9.99 19.51 11.41
C MET A 14 10.23 20.50 10.29
N ILE A 15 11.47 20.99 10.19
CA ILE A 15 11.91 21.80 9.05
C ILE A 15 12.62 20.83 8.11
N MET A 16 12.11 20.71 6.89
CA MET A 16 12.63 19.81 5.87
C MET A 16 13.10 20.61 4.67
N GLU A 17 13.93 19.98 3.84
CA GLU A 17 14.31 20.54 2.54
C GLU A 17 13.07 20.80 1.67
N TYR A 18 13.08 21.93 0.96
CA TYR A 18 12.06 22.23 -0.04
C TYR A 18 12.53 21.73 -1.40
N LEU A 19 11.75 20.83 -2.01
CA LEU A 19 12.02 20.33 -3.36
C LEU A 19 11.22 21.14 -4.38
N GLU A 20 11.95 21.79 -5.30
CA GLU A 20 11.38 22.52 -6.43
C GLU A 20 11.12 21.63 -7.66
N ASN A 21 10.37 22.15 -8.63
CA ASN A 21 10.08 21.51 -9.92
C ASN A 21 9.34 20.16 -9.82
N LEU A 22 8.39 20.07 -8.87
CA LEU A 22 7.57 18.88 -8.68
C LEU A 22 6.32 18.88 -9.58
N LYS A 23 5.86 17.69 -9.96
CA LYS A 23 4.60 17.43 -10.67
C LYS A 23 3.63 16.73 -9.71
N ALA A 24 2.40 17.23 -9.62
CA ALA A 24 1.35 16.54 -8.88
C ALA A 24 0.88 15.30 -9.66
N VAL A 25 0.82 14.16 -8.97
CA VAL A 25 0.20 12.92 -9.46
C VAL A 25 -0.89 12.57 -8.46
N HIS A 26 -2.15 12.75 -8.85
CA HIS A 26 -3.29 12.53 -7.98
C HIS A 26 -3.70 11.06 -7.96
N ILE A 27 -4.55 10.69 -7.01
CA ILE A 27 -5.06 9.31 -6.82
C ILE A 27 -5.74 8.71 -8.06
N TYR A 28 -6.30 9.54 -8.94
CA TYR A 28 -6.96 9.11 -10.17
C TYR A 28 -6.01 9.05 -11.38
N ASN A 29 -4.73 9.39 -11.20
CA ASN A 29 -3.71 9.25 -12.22
C ASN A 29 -2.98 7.93 -12.06
N ASN A 30 -2.78 7.23 -13.16
CA ASN A 30 -1.85 6.10 -13.23
C ASN A 30 -0.47 6.59 -13.68
N VAL A 31 0.58 5.90 -13.24
CA VAL A 31 1.95 6.08 -13.73
C VAL A 31 2.39 4.84 -14.52
N THR A 32 3.46 4.97 -15.29
CA THR A 32 3.99 3.86 -16.10
C THR A 32 4.62 2.78 -15.19
N PRO A 33 4.70 1.51 -15.66
CA PRO A 33 5.48 0.49 -14.97
C PRO A 33 6.94 0.92 -14.72
N ASN A 34 7.54 1.70 -15.61
CA ASN A 34 8.89 2.24 -15.42
C ASN A 34 8.99 3.19 -14.23
N ALA A 35 8.04 4.11 -14.08
CA ALA A 35 7.97 4.98 -12.90
C ALA A 35 7.75 4.18 -11.60
N VAL A 36 6.97 3.09 -11.66
CA VAL A 36 6.83 2.17 -10.51
C VAL A 36 8.15 1.48 -10.16
N LYS A 37 8.96 1.06 -11.14
CA LYS A 37 10.28 0.46 -10.88
C LYS A 37 11.20 1.39 -10.07
N GLU A 38 11.10 2.70 -10.25
CA GLU A 38 11.85 3.66 -9.42
C GLU A 38 11.36 3.65 -7.95
N ILE A 39 10.05 3.59 -7.70
CA ILE A 39 9.50 3.41 -6.35
C ILE A 39 10.00 2.10 -5.74
N LEU A 40 9.98 1.00 -6.51
CA LEU A 40 10.43 -0.32 -6.05
C LEU A 40 11.91 -0.31 -5.68
N ARG A 41 12.76 0.42 -6.41
CA ARG A 41 14.17 0.61 -6.05
C ARG A 41 14.32 1.31 -4.70
N ALA A 42 13.57 2.39 -4.48
CA ALA A 42 13.58 3.10 -3.19
C ALA A 42 13.07 2.22 -2.04
N LYS A 43 12.00 1.43 -2.27
CA LYS A 43 11.49 0.45 -1.29
C LYS A 43 12.53 -0.63 -0.97
N ALA A 44 13.24 -1.16 -1.97
CA ALA A 44 14.29 -2.15 -1.76
C ALA A 44 15.40 -1.62 -0.83
N VAL A 45 15.78 -0.34 -0.97
CA VAL A 45 16.72 0.32 -0.06
C VAL A 45 16.16 0.37 1.36
N ILE A 46 14.89 0.78 1.54
CA ILE A 46 14.24 0.84 2.87
C ILE A 46 14.24 -0.53 3.54
N GLU A 47 13.85 -1.58 2.82
CA GLU A 47 13.84 -2.93 3.35
C GLU A 47 15.24 -3.42 3.72
N ALA A 48 16.22 -3.27 2.83
CA ALA A 48 17.60 -3.69 3.09
C ALA A 48 18.21 -2.93 4.28
N MET A 49 17.90 -1.64 4.43
CA MET A 49 18.32 -0.84 5.59
C MET A 49 17.76 -1.42 6.89
N SER A 50 16.50 -1.85 6.90
CA SER A 50 15.86 -2.40 8.11
C SER A 50 16.49 -3.71 8.61
N LEU A 51 17.16 -4.46 7.74
CA LEU A 51 17.88 -5.67 8.12
C LEU A 51 19.10 -5.36 9.00
N ARG A 52 19.60 -4.13 8.92
CA ARG A 52 20.76 -3.66 9.69
C ARG A 52 20.37 -3.05 11.04
N PHE A 53 19.08 -2.88 11.31
CA PHE A 53 18.61 -2.31 12.57
C PHE A 53 18.92 -3.23 13.75
N SER A 54 19.34 -2.62 14.87
CA SER A 54 19.43 -3.31 16.14
C SER A 54 18.05 -3.71 16.66
N PRO A 55 17.96 -4.66 17.61
CA PRO A 55 16.70 -4.98 18.26
C PRO A 55 16.01 -3.75 18.86
N GLU A 56 16.77 -2.84 19.48
CA GLU A 56 16.24 -1.61 20.09
C GLU A 56 15.68 -0.63 19.06
N GLU A 57 16.34 -0.51 17.89
CA GLU A 57 15.85 0.32 16.78
C GLU A 57 14.54 -0.22 16.21
N LYS A 58 14.40 -1.55 16.10
CA LYS A 58 13.16 -2.19 15.65
C LYS A 58 12.00 -1.96 16.62
N MET A 59 12.26 -1.94 17.93
CA MET A 59 11.23 -1.73 18.96
C MET A 59 10.58 -0.33 18.93
N VAL A 60 11.16 0.63 18.22
CA VAL A 60 10.56 1.97 18.04
C VAL A 60 9.39 1.92 17.05
N PHE A 61 9.35 0.90 16.19
CA PHE A 61 8.31 0.71 15.19
C PHE A 61 7.26 -0.28 15.69
N SER A 62 6.00 -0.03 15.33
CA SER A 62 4.91 -0.96 15.65
C SER A 62 5.07 -2.27 14.85
N GLU A 63 4.61 -3.36 15.44
CA GLU A 63 4.44 -4.67 14.77
C GLU A 63 2.95 -5.01 14.55
N ASN A 64 2.04 -4.18 15.06
CA ASN A 64 0.59 -4.35 14.97
C ASN A 64 -0.06 -3.14 14.28
N ALA A 65 0.61 -2.61 13.25
CA ALA A 65 0.26 -1.33 12.68
C ALA A 65 -1.15 -1.32 12.07
N LEU A 66 -1.62 -2.43 11.49
CA LEU A 66 -2.98 -2.49 10.98
C LEU A 66 -4.00 -2.40 12.12
N SER A 67 -3.78 -3.17 13.18
CA SER A 67 -4.62 -3.14 14.37
C SER A 67 -4.62 -1.77 15.06
N GLU A 68 -3.45 -1.13 15.20
CA GLU A 68 -3.28 0.14 15.92
C GLU A 68 -3.73 1.36 15.12
N LEU A 69 -3.42 1.41 13.82
CA LEU A 69 -3.74 2.57 12.97
C LEU A 69 -5.16 2.48 12.41
N PHE A 70 -5.58 1.28 12.00
CA PHE A 70 -6.86 1.10 11.29
C PHE A 70 -7.96 0.51 12.17
N GLY A 71 -7.64 -0.13 13.30
CA GLY A 71 -8.66 -0.72 14.19
C GLY A 71 -9.75 0.27 14.64
N GLU A 72 -9.40 1.54 14.82
CA GLU A 72 -10.35 2.61 15.15
C GLU A 72 -11.32 2.93 13.99
N PHE A 73 -10.82 2.96 12.75
CA PHE A 73 -11.62 3.22 11.54
C PHE A 73 -12.62 2.10 11.24
N PHE A 74 -12.36 0.91 11.76
CA PHE A 74 -13.17 -0.28 11.48
C PHE A 74 -13.99 -0.74 12.70
N LYS A 75 -14.15 0.10 13.71
CA LYS A 75 -15.17 -0.12 14.76
C LYS A 75 -16.55 -0.28 14.12
N LYS A 76 -17.35 -1.20 14.65
CA LYS A 76 -18.67 -1.58 14.09
C LYS A 76 -19.55 -0.37 13.76
N ASP A 77 -19.55 0.64 14.63
CA ASP A 77 -20.35 1.86 14.43
C ASP A 77 -19.81 2.71 13.27
N VAL A 78 -18.48 2.85 13.16
CA VAL A 78 -17.81 3.58 12.06
C VAL A 78 -18.03 2.87 10.72
N VAL A 79 -17.90 1.54 10.70
CA VAL A 79 -18.20 0.72 9.52
C VAL A 79 -19.66 0.86 9.13
N GLY A 80 -20.57 0.78 10.09
CA GLY A 80 -22.01 0.96 9.85
C GLY A 80 -22.32 2.33 9.26
N ASP A 81 -21.67 3.39 9.73
CA ASP A 81 -21.82 4.74 9.19
C ASP A 81 -21.19 4.89 7.79
N MET A 82 -20.06 4.24 7.53
CA MET A 82 -19.47 4.15 6.19
C MET A 82 -20.40 3.43 5.20
N MET A 83 -21.00 2.31 5.61
CA MET A 83 -21.96 1.58 4.77
C MET A 83 -23.22 2.41 4.50
N LYS A 84 -23.73 3.15 5.49
CA LYS A 84 -24.83 4.11 5.27
C LYS A 84 -24.45 5.19 4.25
N MET A 85 -23.23 5.73 4.35
CA MET A 85 -22.73 6.70 3.39
C MET A 85 -22.70 6.13 1.97
N PHE A 86 -22.17 4.91 1.78
CA PHE A 86 -22.18 4.27 0.47
C PHE A 86 -23.59 3.99 -0.04
N ARG A 87 -24.52 3.53 0.81
CA ARG A 87 -25.92 3.32 0.43
C ARG A 87 -26.64 4.59 -0.02
N GLN A 88 -26.22 5.75 0.45
CA GLN A 88 -26.82 7.04 0.08
C GLN A 88 -26.08 7.73 -1.06
N PHE A 89 -24.87 7.26 -1.39
CA PHE A 89 -24.01 7.88 -2.38
C PHE A 89 -24.67 7.96 -3.75
N ASP A 90 -24.62 9.15 -4.36
CA ASP A 90 -25.14 9.45 -5.70
C ASP A 90 -26.55 8.87 -5.96
N GLY A 91 -27.48 9.10 -5.01
CA GLY A 91 -28.87 8.64 -5.12
C GLY A 91 -29.07 7.14 -4.90
N GLY A 92 -28.11 6.47 -4.24
CA GLY A 92 -28.18 5.07 -3.88
C GLY A 92 -27.59 4.10 -4.90
N LYS A 93 -26.80 4.59 -5.85
CA LYS A 93 -26.15 3.76 -6.88
C LYS A 93 -25.20 2.69 -6.33
N LEU A 94 -24.77 2.82 -5.08
CA LEU A 94 -23.89 1.87 -4.41
C LEU A 94 -24.59 1.05 -3.32
N ALA A 95 -25.92 1.14 -3.17
CA ALA A 95 -26.64 0.47 -2.09
C ALA A 95 -26.44 -1.04 -2.07
N ASP A 96 -26.73 -1.74 -3.18
CA ASP A 96 -26.58 -3.20 -3.26
C ASP A 96 -25.11 -3.63 -3.02
N ARG A 97 -24.15 -2.81 -3.45
CA ARG A 97 -22.72 -3.07 -3.26
C ARG A 97 -22.28 -2.89 -1.82
N ALA A 98 -22.82 -1.88 -1.15
CA ALA A 98 -22.57 -1.67 0.26
C ALA A 98 -23.14 -2.83 1.08
N ASP A 99 -24.29 -3.38 0.68
CA ASP A 99 -24.89 -4.54 1.35
C ASP A 99 -24.07 -5.83 1.14
N GLU A 100 -23.53 -6.08 -0.06
CA GLU A 100 -22.61 -7.21 -0.27
C GLU A 100 -21.29 -7.02 0.49
N MET A 101 -20.72 -5.80 0.48
CA MET A 101 -19.50 -5.48 1.22
C MET A 101 -19.68 -5.68 2.72
N GLU A 102 -20.83 -5.30 3.29
CA GLU A 102 -21.12 -5.47 4.72
C GLU A 102 -21.13 -6.94 5.16
N LYS A 103 -21.45 -7.88 4.27
CA LYS A 103 -21.43 -9.32 4.58
C LYS A 103 -20.01 -9.88 4.73
N ILE A 104 -19.05 -9.35 3.97
CA ILE A 104 -17.66 -9.83 3.93
C ILE A 104 -16.70 -9.03 4.83
N ILE A 105 -17.17 -7.89 5.36
CA ILE A 105 -16.43 -7.03 6.30
C ILE A 105 -15.79 -7.80 7.47
N PRO A 106 -16.47 -8.76 8.14
CA PRO A 106 -15.86 -9.51 9.23
C PRO A 106 -14.61 -10.30 8.80
N ASP A 107 -14.61 -10.83 7.58
CA ASP A 107 -13.50 -11.61 7.03
C ASP A 107 -12.35 -10.68 6.57
N LEU A 108 -12.69 -9.50 6.03
CA LEU A 108 -11.72 -8.47 5.63
C LEU A 108 -11.01 -7.80 6.82
N MET A 109 -11.59 -7.87 8.01
CA MET A 109 -11.14 -7.11 9.19
C MET A 109 -10.38 -7.96 10.22
N ASP A 110 -9.85 -9.12 9.84
CA ASP A 110 -8.88 -9.83 10.69
C ASP A 110 -7.50 -9.15 10.63
N PHE A 111 -7.41 -7.97 11.25
CA PHE A 111 -6.18 -7.18 11.27
C PHE A 111 -5.05 -7.89 12.02
N LYS A 112 -5.40 -8.70 13.02
CA LYS A 112 -4.41 -9.48 13.75
C LYS A 112 -3.76 -10.51 12.83
N TRP A 113 -4.56 -11.23 12.05
CA TRP A 113 -4.05 -12.14 11.04
C TRP A 113 -3.20 -11.38 10.00
N ALA A 114 -3.70 -10.24 9.51
CA ALA A 114 -2.96 -9.43 8.55
C ALA A 114 -1.62 -8.90 9.08
N ASP A 115 -1.55 -8.50 10.36
CA ASP A 115 -0.33 -8.09 11.05
C ASP A 115 0.66 -9.26 11.25
N GLN A 116 0.15 -10.50 11.35
CA GLN A 116 0.95 -11.73 11.57
C GLN A 116 1.35 -12.45 10.28
N LEU A 117 0.84 -12.04 9.13
CA LEU A 117 1.00 -12.74 7.86
C LEU A 117 2.46 -13.01 7.47
N ALA A 118 3.38 -12.09 7.78
CA ALA A 118 4.81 -12.30 7.55
C ALA A 118 5.35 -13.51 8.33
N ASP A 119 4.93 -13.65 9.59
CA ASP A 119 5.40 -14.71 10.48
C ASP A 119 4.81 -16.07 10.06
N GLU A 120 3.53 -16.09 9.68
CA GLU A 120 2.82 -17.29 9.20
C GLU A 120 3.48 -17.88 7.94
N LEU A 121 4.01 -17.03 7.06
CA LEU A 121 4.75 -17.45 5.87
C LEU A 121 6.25 -17.67 6.10
N GLY A 122 6.73 -17.53 7.35
CA GLY A 122 8.14 -17.68 7.69
C GLY A 122 9.05 -16.61 7.06
N MET A 123 8.50 -15.43 6.77
CA MET A 123 9.23 -14.28 6.26
C MET A 123 9.75 -13.44 7.43
N GLN A 124 10.96 -12.89 7.30
CA GLN A 124 11.41 -11.88 8.25
C GLN A 124 10.66 -10.57 8.01
N ARG A 125 10.07 -10.01 9.07
CA ARG A 125 9.48 -8.66 9.05
C ARG A 125 10.51 -7.61 8.62
N VAL A 126 10.08 -6.67 7.80
CA VAL A 126 10.90 -5.57 7.26
C VAL A 126 10.25 -4.23 7.57
N LEU A 127 11.02 -3.15 7.49
CA LEU A 127 10.45 -1.81 7.58
C LEU A 127 9.56 -1.54 6.36
N CYS A 128 8.27 -1.41 6.59
CA CYS A 128 7.29 -0.96 5.62
C CYS A 128 7.09 0.54 5.76
N HIS A 129 6.88 1.24 4.64
CA HIS A 129 6.42 2.62 4.67
C HIS A 129 4.99 2.70 5.24
N GLY A 130 4.14 1.72 4.93
CA GLY A 130 2.79 1.57 5.48
C GLY A 130 1.71 2.42 4.84
N ASP A 131 2.09 3.38 3.99
CA ASP A 131 1.18 4.14 3.13
C ASP A 131 1.91 4.61 1.87
N LEU A 132 2.45 3.67 1.10
CA LEU A 132 3.20 3.97 -0.12
C LEU A 132 2.30 4.00 -1.36
N TRP A 133 1.86 5.20 -1.76
CA TRP A 133 1.00 5.44 -2.92
C TRP A 133 1.36 6.76 -3.61
N SER A 134 0.74 7.04 -4.76
CA SER A 134 1.14 8.13 -5.67
C SER A 134 1.25 9.51 -5.02
N MET A 135 0.45 9.82 -3.99
CA MET A 135 0.49 11.12 -3.30
C MET A 135 1.56 11.22 -2.19
N ASN A 136 2.11 10.09 -1.74
CA ASN A 136 3.26 10.01 -0.83
C ASN A 136 4.59 9.84 -1.58
N VAL A 137 4.55 9.97 -2.90
CA VAL A 137 5.73 10.08 -3.77
C VAL A 137 5.76 11.50 -4.33
N LEU A 138 6.88 12.19 -4.13
CA LEU A 138 7.13 13.46 -4.81
C LEU A 138 7.71 13.15 -6.19
N TRP A 139 7.08 13.69 -7.23
CA TRP A 139 7.43 13.38 -8.63
C TRP A 139 8.10 14.56 -9.31
N ARG A 140 9.07 14.29 -10.18
CA ARG A 140 9.61 15.25 -11.15
C ARG A 140 9.16 14.90 -12.56
N PRO A 141 8.92 15.89 -13.43
CA PRO A 141 8.65 15.64 -14.83
C PRO A 141 9.89 15.08 -15.54
N LYS A 142 9.70 14.04 -16.36
CA LYS A 142 10.75 13.43 -17.17
C LYS A 142 10.23 13.19 -18.58
N GLY A 143 10.33 14.20 -19.44
CA GLY A 143 9.65 14.21 -20.73
C GLY A 143 8.14 14.08 -20.53
N ASP A 144 7.53 13.08 -21.16
CA ASP A 144 6.10 12.76 -21.01
C ASP A 144 5.81 11.87 -19.78
N GLU A 145 6.85 11.38 -19.10
CA GLU A 145 6.76 10.53 -17.90
C GLU A 145 7.08 11.32 -16.61
N VAL A 146 7.22 10.58 -15.51
CA VAL A 146 7.62 11.08 -14.20
C VAL A 146 8.73 10.20 -13.62
N GLU A 147 9.59 10.80 -12.81
CA GLU A 147 10.57 10.11 -11.97
C GLU A 147 10.41 10.50 -10.51
N ILE A 148 10.88 9.64 -9.61
CA ILE A 148 10.78 9.89 -8.18
C ILE A 148 11.79 10.97 -7.77
N ALA A 149 11.34 11.94 -6.98
CA ALA A 149 12.19 12.91 -6.31
C ALA A 149 12.44 12.49 -4.85
N ALA A 150 11.39 12.04 -4.16
CA ALA A 150 11.46 11.55 -2.78
C ALA A 150 10.21 10.73 -2.43
N LEU A 151 10.36 9.82 -1.47
CA LEU A 151 9.25 9.26 -0.71
C LEU A 151 9.05 10.10 0.55
N ILE A 152 7.80 10.37 0.92
CA ILE A 152 7.45 11.22 2.07
C ILE A 152 6.33 10.59 2.90
N ASP A 153 6.09 11.17 4.07
CA ASP A 153 5.00 10.78 4.96
C ASP A 153 5.12 9.36 5.55
N PHE A 154 6.22 9.14 6.28
CA PHE A 154 6.51 7.90 7.01
C PHE A 154 5.74 7.78 8.35
N GLN A 155 4.61 8.48 8.51
CA GLN A 155 3.87 8.50 9.78
C GLN A 155 3.29 7.12 10.16
N THR A 156 3.11 6.23 9.18
CA THR A 156 2.60 4.86 9.35
C THR A 156 3.69 3.79 9.21
N ALA A 157 4.97 4.17 9.23
CA ALA A 157 6.07 3.23 9.09
C ALA A 157 6.12 2.22 10.24
N HIS A 158 6.30 0.95 9.91
CA HIS A 158 6.18 -0.15 10.86
C HIS A 158 6.98 -1.40 10.44
N MET A 159 7.23 -2.31 11.38
CA MET A 159 7.82 -3.61 11.08
C MET A 159 6.72 -4.58 10.67
N GLY A 160 6.63 -4.86 9.36
CA GLY A 160 5.49 -5.55 8.79
C GLY A 160 5.86 -6.50 7.66
N CYS A 161 4.81 -6.89 6.93
CA CYS A 161 4.92 -7.77 5.78
C CYS A 161 5.51 -7.05 4.57
N PRO A 162 6.57 -7.59 3.93
CA PRO A 162 7.21 -6.98 2.75
C PRO A 162 6.25 -6.66 1.60
N ALA A 163 5.20 -7.48 1.46
CA ALA A 163 4.19 -7.38 0.41
C ALA A 163 3.26 -6.17 0.54
N ASN A 164 3.10 -5.61 1.75
CA ASN A 164 2.10 -4.57 2.02
C ASN A 164 2.30 -3.34 1.12
N ASP A 165 3.53 -2.81 1.07
CA ASP A 165 3.82 -1.66 0.21
C ASP A 165 3.81 -2.02 -1.28
N LEU A 166 4.15 -3.25 -1.67
CA LEU A 166 4.10 -3.69 -3.08
C LEU A 166 2.66 -3.63 -3.59
N VAL A 167 1.75 -4.27 -2.85
CA VAL A 167 0.33 -4.32 -3.20
C VAL A 167 -0.28 -2.93 -3.18
N ARG A 168 0.10 -2.09 -2.19
CA ARG A 168 -0.35 -0.69 -2.12
C ARG A 168 0.06 0.10 -3.36
N VAL A 169 1.35 0.02 -3.76
CA VAL A 169 1.86 0.70 -4.96
C VAL A 169 1.18 0.18 -6.22
N PHE A 170 1.08 -1.14 -6.40
CA PHE A 170 0.45 -1.71 -7.59
C PHE A 170 -1.03 -1.34 -7.68
N SER A 171 -1.73 -1.27 -6.55
CA SER A 171 -3.14 -0.90 -6.49
C SER A 171 -3.39 0.58 -6.80
N ALA A 172 -2.55 1.46 -6.22
CA ALA A 172 -2.78 2.90 -6.26
C ALA A 172 -2.07 3.64 -7.41
N CYS A 173 -1.02 3.04 -8.00
CA CYS A 173 -0.20 3.72 -9.01
C CYS A 173 -0.38 3.15 -10.42
N LEU A 174 -0.74 1.87 -10.57
CA LEU A 174 -0.90 1.24 -11.87
C LEU A 174 -2.35 1.22 -12.34
N SER A 175 -2.53 1.28 -13.66
CA SER A 175 -3.81 0.95 -14.26
C SER A 175 -4.14 -0.52 -14.03
N GLY A 176 -5.42 -0.87 -14.08
CA GLY A 176 -5.86 -2.25 -14.00
C GLY A 176 -5.21 -3.17 -15.03
N LYS A 177 -5.04 -2.67 -16.26
CA LYS A 177 -4.40 -3.40 -17.35
C LYS A 177 -2.92 -3.64 -17.05
N ASP A 178 -2.19 -2.60 -16.64
CA ASP A 178 -0.75 -2.72 -16.39
C ASP A 178 -0.49 -3.63 -15.19
N ARG A 179 -1.30 -3.53 -14.14
CA ARG A 179 -1.24 -4.43 -12.99
C ARG A 179 -1.41 -5.89 -13.42
N GLN A 180 -2.44 -6.22 -14.20
CA GLN A 180 -2.65 -7.58 -14.70
C GLN A 180 -1.50 -8.10 -15.59
N GLN A 181 -0.86 -7.21 -16.36
CA GLN A 181 0.18 -7.58 -17.32
C GLN A 181 1.59 -7.67 -16.72
N HIS A 182 1.88 -6.92 -15.66
CA HIS A 182 3.25 -6.68 -15.21
C HIS A 182 3.50 -6.98 -13.73
N TRP A 183 2.51 -7.37 -12.92
CA TRP A 183 2.73 -7.50 -11.48
C TRP A 183 3.83 -8.53 -11.13
N GLU A 184 3.88 -9.68 -11.78
CA GLU A 184 4.92 -10.71 -11.58
C GLU A 184 6.31 -10.14 -11.91
N GLU A 185 6.46 -9.55 -13.09
CA GLU A 185 7.71 -8.89 -13.55
C GLU A 185 8.17 -7.82 -12.55
N LEU A 186 7.23 -7.02 -12.02
CA LEU A 186 7.54 -5.97 -11.07
C LEU A 186 8.00 -6.53 -9.71
N VAL A 187 7.43 -7.64 -9.24
CA VAL A 187 7.89 -8.35 -8.03
C VAL A 187 9.30 -8.90 -8.24
N GLU A 188 9.58 -9.50 -9.40
CA GLU A 188 10.92 -10.00 -9.74
C GLU A 188 11.96 -8.88 -9.79
N VAL A 189 11.62 -7.75 -10.44
CA VAL A 189 12.48 -6.56 -10.50
C VAL A 189 12.76 -6.01 -9.11
N PHE A 190 11.73 -5.89 -8.28
CA PHE A 190 11.88 -5.47 -6.89
C PHE A 190 12.82 -6.41 -6.11
N TYR A 191 12.62 -7.72 -6.24
CA TYR A 191 13.44 -8.71 -5.55
C TYR A 191 14.91 -8.68 -6.02
N GLY A 192 15.13 -8.39 -7.31
CA GLY A 192 16.46 -8.11 -7.87
C GLY A 192 17.13 -6.91 -7.20
N PHE A 193 16.42 -5.79 -7.09
CA PHE A 193 16.92 -4.61 -6.37
C PHE A 193 17.18 -4.90 -4.91
N LEU A 194 16.30 -5.64 -4.23
CA LEU A 194 16.50 -6.00 -2.84
C LEU A 194 17.79 -6.82 -2.66
N LYS A 195 18.02 -7.83 -3.51
CA LYS A 195 19.26 -8.61 -3.49
C LYS A 195 20.50 -7.73 -3.66
N GLU A 196 20.46 -6.76 -4.57
CA GLU A 196 21.57 -5.81 -4.75
C GLU A 196 21.85 -5.01 -3.47
N GLU A 197 20.81 -4.47 -2.83
CA GLU A 197 20.95 -3.62 -1.64
C GLU A 197 21.28 -4.41 -0.36
N VAL A 198 20.80 -5.65 -0.26
CA VAL A 198 21.08 -6.58 0.84
C VAL A 198 22.55 -7.04 0.80
N GLY A 199 23.10 -7.26 -0.39
CA GLY A 199 24.48 -7.72 -0.56
C GLY A 199 24.71 -9.10 0.07
N ASP A 200 25.73 -9.21 0.92
CA ASP A 200 26.12 -10.49 1.55
C ASP A 200 25.26 -10.87 2.77
N MET A 201 24.30 -10.02 3.18
CA MET A 201 23.42 -10.34 4.29
C MET A 201 22.41 -11.44 3.89
N LYS A 202 21.85 -12.12 4.90
CA LYS A 202 20.80 -13.10 4.67
C LYS A 202 19.55 -12.39 4.13
N MET A 203 19.03 -12.86 3.01
CA MET A 203 17.74 -12.39 2.48
C MET A 203 16.60 -12.64 3.48
N PRO A 204 15.68 -11.69 3.66
CA PRO A 204 14.57 -11.81 4.61
C PRO A 204 13.50 -12.82 4.18
N TYR A 205 13.46 -13.17 2.88
CA TYR A 205 12.51 -14.11 2.27
C TYR A 205 12.98 -14.52 0.85
N THR A 206 12.33 -15.54 0.28
CA THR A 206 12.57 -16.01 -1.10
C THR A 206 11.71 -15.26 -2.12
N LEU A 207 12.09 -15.32 -3.41
CA LEU A 207 11.25 -14.79 -4.48
C LEU A 207 9.87 -15.48 -4.53
N GLU A 208 9.85 -16.80 -4.33
CA GLU A 208 8.62 -17.60 -4.29
C GLU A 208 7.68 -17.11 -3.19
N GLN A 209 8.18 -16.96 -1.95
CA GLN A 209 7.39 -16.38 -0.86
C GLN A 209 6.84 -14.99 -1.20
N SER A 210 7.62 -14.16 -1.91
CA SER A 210 7.18 -12.82 -2.33
C SER A 210 6.13 -12.85 -3.44
N LEU A 211 6.23 -13.79 -4.38
CA LEU A 211 5.25 -13.98 -5.44
C LEU A 211 3.94 -14.53 -4.87
N ASP A 212 4.01 -15.55 -4.02
CA ASP A 212 2.84 -16.20 -3.43
C ASP A 212 1.98 -15.19 -2.64
N ILE A 213 2.60 -14.41 -1.76
CA ILE A 213 1.86 -13.44 -0.94
C ILE A 213 1.31 -12.27 -1.75
N VAL A 214 2.02 -11.84 -2.79
CA VAL A 214 1.52 -10.78 -3.68
C VAL A 214 0.38 -11.32 -4.53
N THR A 215 0.46 -12.57 -4.98
CA THR A 215 -0.62 -13.28 -5.69
C THR A 215 -1.86 -13.32 -4.83
N GLU A 216 -1.77 -13.83 -3.60
CA GLU A 216 -2.89 -13.91 -2.67
C GLU A 216 -3.60 -12.55 -2.51
N LYS A 217 -2.82 -11.48 -2.40
CA LYS A 217 -3.36 -10.11 -2.24
C LYS A 217 -3.86 -9.48 -3.53
N ILE A 218 -3.29 -9.82 -4.69
CA ILE A 218 -3.70 -9.30 -6.01
C ILE A 218 -4.89 -10.07 -6.56
N GLU A 219 -4.98 -11.38 -6.37
CA GLU A 219 -6.11 -12.21 -6.81
C GLU A 219 -7.42 -11.67 -6.25
N CYS A 220 -7.47 -11.35 -4.95
CA CYS A 220 -8.63 -10.70 -4.34
C CYS A 220 -9.01 -9.39 -5.05
N LEU A 221 -8.03 -8.55 -5.39
CA LEU A 221 -8.25 -7.28 -6.08
C LEU A 221 -8.63 -7.48 -7.56
N MET A 222 -8.13 -8.54 -8.20
CA MET A 222 -8.42 -8.89 -9.59
C MET A 222 -9.81 -9.50 -9.75
N ASP A 223 -10.25 -10.33 -8.81
CA ASP A 223 -11.61 -10.86 -8.78
C ASP A 223 -12.64 -9.73 -8.70
N ASP A 224 -12.40 -8.73 -7.85
CA ASP A 224 -13.23 -7.52 -7.75
C ASP A 224 -13.27 -6.74 -9.07
N MET A 225 -12.13 -6.65 -9.76
CA MET A 225 -12.03 -5.96 -11.05
C MET A 225 -12.68 -6.72 -12.20
N LEU A 226 -12.55 -8.05 -12.24
CA LEU A 226 -13.17 -8.91 -13.24
C LEU A 226 -14.69 -8.88 -13.08
N HIS A 227 -15.18 -8.97 -11.84
CA HIS A 227 -16.58 -8.76 -11.51
C HIS A 227 -17.08 -7.40 -12.05
N TYR A 228 -16.33 -6.32 -11.81
CA TYR A 228 -16.69 -4.98 -12.29
C TYR A 228 -16.65 -4.85 -13.83
N HIS A 229 -15.66 -5.46 -14.48
CA HIS A 229 -15.51 -5.46 -15.95
C HIS A 229 -16.63 -6.23 -16.64
N GLU A 230 -16.93 -7.45 -16.17
CA GLU A 230 -18.01 -8.27 -16.71
C GLU A 230 -19.35 -7.56 -16.59
N ARG A 231 -19.65 -6.99 -15.42
CA ARG A 231 -20.87 -6.19 -15.20
C ARG A 231 -20.97 -5.03 -16.19
N ASN A 232 -19.93 -4.22 -16.31
CA ASN A 232 -19.95 -3.07 -17.22
C ASN A 232 -20.07 -3.48 -18.69
N THR A 233 -19.52 -4.64 -19.05
CA THR A 233 -19.66 -5.21 -20.40
C THR A 233 -21.10 -5.67 -20.67
N ARG A 234 -21.75 -6.32 -19.69
CA ARG A 234 -23.18 -6.70 -19.77
C ARG A 234 -24.08 -5.47 -19.89
N LEU A 235 -23.84 -4.44 -19.07
CA LEU A 235 -24.57 -3.15 -19.13
C LEU A 235 -24.41 -2.45 -20.49
N ARG A 236 -23.19 -2.44 -21.06
CA ARG A 236 -22.93 -1.87 -22.40
C ARG A 236 -23.61 -2.65 -23.53
N LYS A 237 -23.88 -3.94 -23.32
CA LYS A 237 -24.59 -4.80 -24.28
C LYS A 237 -26.11 -4.78 -24.12
N GLY A 238 -26.64 -4.08 -23.12
CA GLY A 238 -28.07 -4.06 -22.83
C GLY A 238 -28.59 -5.35 -22.20
N GLU A 239 -27.71 -6.17 -21.63
CA GLU A 239 -28.07 -7.38 -20.90
C GLU A 239 -28.34 -6.99 -19.44
N GLU A 240 -29.62 -6.95 -19.05
CA GLU A 240 -30.01 -6.68 -17.66
C GLU A 240 -29.48 -7.78 -16.73
N SER A 241 -28.94 -7.37 -15.57
CA SER A 241 -28.47 -8.26 -14.53
C SER A 241 -29.64 -9.02 -13.91
N VAL A 242 -29.64 -10.36 -14.05
CA VAL A 242 -30.47 -11.28 -13.26
C VAL A 242 -29.81 -11.49 -11.91
#